data_AF-A0AA97FGT6-F1
#
_entry.id   AF-A0AA97FGT6-F1
#
_cell.length_a   1.000
_cell.length_b   1.000
_cell.length_c   1.000
_cell.angle_alpha   90.00
_cell.angle_beta   90.00
_cell.angle_gamma   90.00
#
_symmetry.space_group_name_H-M   'P 1'
#
loop_
_entity.id
_entity.type
_entity.pdbx_description
1 polymer ?
#
loop_
_entity_poly.entity_id
_entity_poly.type
_entity_poly.pdbx_seq_one_letter_code
_entity_poly.pdbx_strand_id
1 'polypeptide(L)'
;MSILSRPALLRAAVGAAACLAAAGAIAAALTASPAATDPGADVEHPPATSAPAPSAVTAEPAESVMPSPTAPAAPPSASPGHLPSASETSAPGEFAPVTGDLEPEDATDLVAESLTPPDAGTAPDAEDLEALLTDLAAGSYRAELEAQWLELSANGWSYSGEPRVADLEIVALDERSDPATAEVTACIDSSEVVLLDAEGQRIGSQDDVVPRAAHLFALVRDDDTWRVTSRSFPDDPAC
;
A
#
# COMPACT_ATOMS: atom_id res chain seq x y z
N MET A 1 52.74 10.64 -9.55
CA MET A 1 53.01 11.54 -10.67
C MET A 1 52.91 10.72 -11.95
N SER A 2 51.73 10.70 -12.56
CA SER A 2 51.45 10.40 -13.98
C SER A 2 49.95 10.27 -14.14
N ILE A 3 49.41 11.34 -14.73
CA ILE A 3 48.03 11.58 -15.11
C ILE A 3 47.84 10.89 -16.46
N LEU A 4 46.80 10.07 -16.63
CA LEU A 4 46.34 9.66 -17.95
C LEU A 4 44.81 9.75 -17.99
N SER A 5 44.36 10.94 -18.36
CA SER A 5 43.01 11.24 -18.86
C SER A 5 42.70 10.43 -20.11
N ARG A 6 41.47 9.91 -20.20
CA ARG A 6 40.80 9.58 -21.47
C ARG A 6 39.27 9.74 -21.34
N PRO A 7 38.56 9.96 -22.47
CA PRO A 7 37.79 11.19 -22.66
C PRO A 7 36.28 11.01 -22.58
N ALA A 8 35.61 12.14 -22.35
CA ALA A 8 34.16 12.34 -22.49
C ALA A 8 33.68 11.97 -23.90
N LEU A 9 32.69 11.08 -23.98
CA LEU A 9 31.88 10.86 -25.17
C LEU A 9 30.66 11.77 -25.11
N LEU A 10 30.78 12.90 -25.81
CA LEU A 10 29.70 13.80 -26.18
C LEU A 10 29.13 13.32 -27.53
N ARG A 11 27.85 12.98 -27.60
CA ARG A 11 27.03 12.79 -28.83
C ARG A 11 25.63 12.35 -28.39
N ALA A 12 24.51 12.86 -28.89
CA ALA A 12 24.17 14.02 -29.70
C ALA A 12 22.67 14.21 -29.52
N ALA A 13 22.20 15.43 -29.29
CA ALA A 13 20.79 15.77 -29.35
C ALA A 13 20.36 15.88 -30.83
N VAL A 14 19.32 15.14 -31.18
CA VAL A 14 18.46 15.34 -32.37
C VAL A 14 17.05 15.18 -31.78
N GLY A 15 16.10 16.11 -31.90
CA GLY A 15 15.86 17.08 -32.95
C GLY A 15 14.42 16.88 -33.41
N ALA A 16 13.53 17.64 -32.76
CA ALA A 16 12.15 18.04 -33.07
C ALA A 16 11.38 17.46 -34.29
N ALA A 17 10.09 17.21 -33.99
CA ALA A 17 8.89 17.57 -34.77
C ALA A 17 8.57 16.84 -36.08
N ALA A 18 7.37 16.25 -36.16
CA ALA A 18 6.22 16.91 -36.81
C ALA A 18 4.98 16.00 -36.87
N CYS A 19 3.83 16.66 -36.81
CA CYS A 19 2.46 16.18 -36.85
C CYS A 19 2.13 15.21 -37.99
N LEU A 20 1.22 14.26 -37.73
CA LEU A 20 0.15 13.94 -38.68
C LEU A 20 -1.11 13.53 -37.92
N ALA A 21 -2.11 14.42 -37.98
CA ALA A 21 -3.49 14.12 -37.67
C ALA A 21 -4.09 13.26 -38.79
N ALA A 22 -4.85 12.23 -38.42
CA ALA A 22 -5.82 11.61 -39.30
C ALA A 22 -7.09 11.31 -38.50
N ALA A 23 -8.08 12.20 -38.68
CA ALA A 23 -9.47 11.94 -38.34
C ALA A 23 -10.01 10.83 -39.27
N GLY A 24 -10.65 9.83 -38.68
CA GLY A 24 -11.33 8.75 -39.39
C GLY A 24 -12.63 8.40 -38.69
N ALA A 25 -13.70 9.10 -39.06
CA ALA A 25 -15.07 8.73 -38.69
C ALA A 25 -15.48 7.46 -39.45
N ILE A 26 -15.98 6.44 -38.75
CA ILE A 26 -16.81 5.40 -39.36
C ILE A 26 -18.08 5.23 -38.54
N ALA A 27 -19.17 5.14 -39.30
CA ALA A 27 -20.54 5.36 -38.94
C ALA A 27 -21.21 4.17 -38.24
N ALA A 28 -22.31 4.53 -37.59
CA ALA A 28 -23.41 3.73 -37.07
C ALA A 28 -23.70 2.40 -37.79
N ALA A 29 -23.99 1.37 -36.97
CA ALA A 29 -24.98 0.36 -37.28
C ALA A 29 -25.82 0.08 -36.02
N LEU A 30 -26.98 0.73 -35.93
CA LEU A 30 -28.08 0.26 -35.09
C LEU A 30 -28.54 -1.09 -35.63
N THR A 31 -28.52 -2.14 -34.81
CA THR A 31 -29.44 -3.27 -34.99
C THR A 31 -30.12 -3.55 -33.67
N ALA A 32 -31.44 -3.67 -33.78
CA ALA A 32 -32.38 -3.81 -32.70
C ALA A 32 -32.40 -5.23 -32.11
N SER A 33 -32.88 -5.28 -30.87
CA SER A 33 -33.18 -6.46 -30.04
C SER A 33 -34.01 -7.54 -30.74
N PRO A 34 -34.02 -8.74 -30.15
CA PRO A 34 -35.31 -9.16 -29.57
C PRO A 34 -35.23 -9.53 -28.09
N ALA A 35 -36.32 -9.19 -27.40
CA ALA A 35 -36.66 -9.59 -26.05
C ALA A 35 -36.77 -11.12 -25.91
N ALA A 36 -36.28 -11.65 -24.79
CA ALA A 36 -36.59 -13.00 -24.34
C ALA A 36 -36.91 -12.96 -22.84
N THR A 37 -38.21 -12.93 -22.58
CA THR A 37 -39.00 -13.52 -21.50
C THR A 37 -38.26 -14.19 -20.32
N ASP A 38 -38.51 -13.58 -19.16
CA ASP A 38 -38.49 -14.10 -17.80
C ASP A 38 -39.23 -15.45 -17.63
N PRO A 39 -38.68 -16.38 -16.85
CA PRO A 39 -39.51 -16.93 -15.79
C PRO A 39 -38.78 -17.03 -14.44
N GLY A 40 -39.27 -16.26 -13.48
CA GLY A 40 -39.74 -16.77 -12.19
C GLY A 40 -38.80 -17.69 -11.41
N ALA A 41 -38.13 -17.11 -10.41
CA ALA A 41 -37.83 -17.82 -9.18
C ALA A 41 -38.13 -16.89 -8.00
N ASP A 42 -39.34 -17.06 -7.47
CA ASP A 42 -39.73 -16.75 -6.10
C ASP A 42 -38.62 -17.22 -5.13
N VAL A 43 -37.89 -16.28 -4.54
CA VAL A 43 -37.19 -16.52 -3.29
C VAL A 43 -37.92 -15.74 -2.21
N GLU A 44 -38.71 -16.53 -1.49
CA GLU A 44 -39.50 -16.21 -0.31
C GLU A 44 -38.66 -15.45 0.73
N HIS A 45 -39.07 -14.21 1.02
CA HIS A 45 -38.62 -13.42 2.16
C HIS A 45 -39.18 -14.03 3.46
N PRO A 46 -38.36 -14.43 4.44
CA PRO A 46 -38.85 -14.60 5.80
C PRO A 46 -39.07 -13.22 6.46
N PRO A 47 -40.08 -13.10 7.35
CA PRO A 47 -40.57 -11.82 7.83
C PRO A 47 -39.65 -11.14 8.84
N ALA A 48 -39.68 -9.80 8.79
CA ALA A 48 -39.18 -8.89 9.81
C ALA A 48 -39.75 -9.23 11.19
N THR A 49 -38.86 -9.55 12.14
CA THR A 49 -39.21 -9.62 13.57
C THR A 49 -39.06 -8.24 14.18
N SER A 50 -40.16 -7.79 14.80
CA SER A 50 -40.29 -6.52 15.50
C SER A 50 -39.41 -6.43 16.74
N ALA A 51 -39.03 -5.19 17.06
CA ALA A 51 -38.24 -4.72 18.19
C ALA A 51 -38.70 -5.22 19.58
N PRO A 52 -37.85 -5.03 20.61
CA PRO A 52 -38.17 -3.92 21.52
C PRO A 52 -36.96 -3.06 21.94
N ALA A 53 -37.18 -1.75 22.00
CA ALA A 53 -36.57 -0.83 22.97
C ALA A 53 -37.68 -0.45 23.99
N PRO A 54 -37.45 0.16 25.17
CA PRO A 54 -36.21 0.74 25.69
C PRO A 54 -35.90 0.33 27.16
N SER A 55 -34.72 0.69 27.67
CA SER A 55 -34.55 0.93 29.10
C SER A 55 -33.82 2.24 29.30
N ALA A 56 -34.62 3.24 29.70
CA ALA A 56 -34.15 4.48 30.25
C ALA A 56 -33.61 4.22 31.67
N VAL A 57 -32.46 4.78 31.98
CA VAL A 57 -32.09 5.06 33.38
C VAL A 57 -31.68 6.52 33.44
N THR A 58 -32.54 7.31 34.07
CA THR A 58 -32.32 8.69 34.48
C THR A 58 -31.80 8.69 35.91
N ALA A 59 -30.68 9.38 36.17
CA ALA A 59 -30.48 10.37 37.25
C ALA A 59 -29.01 10.42 37.76
N GLU A 60 -28.38 11.57 37.50
CA GLU A 60 -27.40 12.31 38.32
C GLU A 60 -27.82 12.47 39.81
N PRO A 61 -27.05 13.10 40.74
CA PRO A 61 -25.72 13.73 40.67
C PRO A 61 -24.78 13.40 41.87
N ALA A 62 -23.52 13.88 41.83
CA ALA A 62 -22.86 14.51 43.00
C ALA A 62 -21.52 15.18 42.62
N GLU A 63 -21.46 16.49 42.86
CA GLU A 63 -20.25 17.29 43.03
C GLU A 63 -19.28 16.68 44.05
N SER A 64 -17.97 16.83 43.85
CA SER A 64 -17.12 17.64 44.75
C SER A 64 -15.61 17.40 44.59
N VAL A 65 -14.94 18.52 44.30
CA VAL A 65 -13.68 18.99 44.93
C VAL A 65 -12.36 18.38 44.45
N MET A 66 -11.59 19.24 43.78
CA MET A 66 -10.17 19.14 43.46
C MET A 66 -9.29 18.86 44.69
N PRO A 67 -8.11 18.28 44.46
CA PRO A 67 -6.92 19.05 44.81
C PRO A 67 -5.88 19.10 43.67
N SER A 68 -5.36 20.31 43.43
CA SER A 68 -4.12 20.52 42.67
C SER A 68 -2.92 19.87 43.38
N PRO A 69 -2.04 19.18 42.63
CA PRO A 69 -0.64 19.12 42.98
C PRO A 69 0.22 20.02 42.07
N THR A 70 0.93 20.91 42.75
CA THR A 70 2.07 21.73 42.34
C THR A 70 2.97 21.12 41.26
N ALA A 71 3.26 21.93 40.23
CA ALA A 71 4.30 21.67 39.23
C ALA A 71 5.72 21.81 39.82
N PRO A 72 6.64 20.87 39.52
CA PRO A 72 8.07 21.12 39.63
C PRO A 72 8.77 21.18 38.26
N ALA A 73 9.47 22.30 38.06
CA ALA A 73 10.70 22.56 37.31
C ALA A 73 11.03 21.73 36.03
N ALA A 74 11.16 22.47 34.93
CA ALA A 74 11.80 22.04 33.69
C ALA A 74 13.30 21.70 33.89
N PRO A 75 13.80 20.59 33.30
CA PRO A 75 15.24 20.41 33.08
C PRO A 75 15.71 21.15 31.80
N PRO A 76 17.02 21.49 31.72
CA PRO A 76 17.56 22.41 30.72
C PRO A 76 17.75 21.79 29.33
N SER A 77 17.68 22.71 28.36
CA SER A 77 18.09 22.62 26.96
C SER A 77 19.32 21.73 26.70
N ALA A 78 19.14 20.73 25.84
CA ALA A 78 20.22 20.09 25.10
C ALA A 78 19.97 20.28 23.60
N SER A 79 20.97 20.85 22.92
CA SER A 79 21.14 20.81 21.46
C SER A 79 22.54 20.25 21.19
N PRO A 80 22.90 19.89 19.95
CA PRO A 80 22.16 19.11 18.96
C PRO A 80 23.01 17.86 18.58
N GLY A 81 22.38 16.71 18.31
CA GLY A 81 23.15 15.53 17.91
C GLY A 81 22.28 14.46 17.29
N HIS A 82 22.59 14.15 16.03
CA HIS A 82 21.97 13.14 15.17
C HIS A 82 20.61 13.55 14.58
N LEU A 83 20.70 14.37 13.52
CA LEU A 83 19.79 14.14 12.40
C LEU A 83 19.98 12.68 11.97
N PRO A 84 18.92 11.86 11.85
CA PRO A 84 19.05 10.63 11.09
C PRO A 84 19.57 11.02 9.71
N SER A 85 20.62 10.34 9.28
CA SER A 85 21.10 10.42 7.91
C SER A 85 19.88 10.17 7.04
N ALA A 86 19.55 11.12 6.17
CA ALA A 86 18.53 10.90 5.16
C ALA A 86 18.95 9.63 4.41
N SER A 87 18.17 8.56 4.57
CA SER A 87 18.23 7.43 3.66
C SER A 87 18.14 8.00 2.26
N GLU A 88 19.10 7.67 1.43
CA GLU A 88 19.07 8.05 0.03
C GLU A 88 17.73 7.58 -0.53
N THR A 89 16.94 8.50 -1.07
CA THR A 89 15.75 8.16 -1.83
C THR A 89 16.26 7.30 -2.99
N SER A 90 16.01 5.99 -2.92
CA SER A 90 16.20 5.10 -4.05
C SER A 90 15.40 5.67 -5.22
N ALA A 91 15.98 5.62 -6.41
CA ALA A 91 15.22 5.97 -7.61
C ALA A 91 13.98 5.05 -7.69
N PRO A 92 12.83 5.54 -8.15
CA PRO A 92 11.67 4.69 -8.37
C PRO A 92 12.06 3.52 -9.29
N GLY A 93 11.86 2.29 -8.83
CA GLY A 93 11.91 1.10 -9.68
C GLY A 93 13.16 0.22 -9.61
N GLU A 94 13.99 0.27 -8.57
CA GLU A 94 15.00 -0.77 -8.38
C GLU A 94 14.99 -1.30 -6.93
N PHE A 95 13.89 -1.97 -6.57
CA PHE A 95 13.87 -2.86 -5.42
C PHE A 95 14.90 -3.98 -5.66
N ALA A 96 15.87 -4.10 -4.74
CA ALA A 96 16.80 -5.21 -4.77
C ALA A 96 16.13 -6.44 -4.14
N PRO A 97 16.12 -7.62 -4.79
CA PRO A 97 15.55 -8.82 -4.22
C PRO A 97 16.25 -9.16 -2.90
N VAL A 98 15.46 -9.47 -1.88
CA VAL A 98 15.98 -9.94 -0.59
C VAL A 98 16.35 -11.42 -0.71
N THR A 99 17.63 -11.73 -0.53
CA THR A 99 18.16 -13.10 -0.72
C THR A 99 18.89 -13.60 0.52
N GLY A 100 19.06 -14.93 0.66
CA GLY A 100 19.70 -15.51 1.82
C GLY A 100 18.85 -15.48 3.10
N ASP A 101 19.50 -15.41 4.26
CA ASP A 101 18.84 -15.44 5.57
C ASP A 101 18.04 -14.14 5.80
N LEU A 102 16.89 -14.22 6.45
CA LEU A 102 15.99 -13.07 6.62
C LEU A 102 16.33 -12.30 7.90
N GLU A 103 16.94 -11.12 7.76
CA GLU A 103 17.15 -10.20 8.88
C GLU A 103 15.97 -9.21 9.05
N PRO A 104 15.75 -8.61 10.24
CA PRO A 104 14.64 -7.67 10.45
C PRO A 104 14.67 -6.43 9.54
N GLU A 105 15.86 -5.96 9.16
CA GLU A 105 16.04 -4.86 8.21
C GLU A 105 15.59 -5.25 6.80
N ASP A 106 15.98 -6.43 6.32
CA ASP A 106 15.53 -6.95 5.03
C ASP A 106 14.01 -7.18 4.99
N ALA A 107 13.46 -7.73 6.08
CA ALA A 107 12.01 -7.89 6.22
C ALA A 107 11.28 -6.54 6.20
N THR A 108 11.88 -5.51 6.79
CA THR A 108 11.34 -4.14 6.78
C THR A 108 11.35 -3.57 5.37
N ASP A 109 12.46 -3.68 4.64
CA ASP A 109 12.57 -3.16 3.29
C ASP A 109 11.64 -3.90 2.32
N LEU A 110 11.56 -5.23 2.43
CA LEU A 110 10.63 -6.04 1.63
C LEU A 110 9.17 -5.67 1.93
N VAL A 111 8.79 -5.54 3.21
CA VAL A 111 7.41 -5.15 3.57
C VAL A 111 7.13 -3.72 3.11
N ALA A 112 8.05 -2.78 3.31
CA ALA A 112 7.90 -1.39 2.89
C ALA A 112 7.70 -1.27 1.37
N GLU A 113 8.55 -1.92 0.57
CA GLU A 113 8.39 -1.95 -0.88
C GLU A 113 7.05 -2.59 -1.27
N SER A 114 6.66 -3.67 -0.59
CA SER A 114 5.42 -4.40 -0.90
C SER A 114 4.16 -3.56 -0.65
N LEU A 115 4.28 -2.47 0.10
CA LEU A 115 3.22 -1.52 0.41
C LEU A 115 3.21 -0.32 -0.53
N THR A 116 4.27 -0.09 -1.29
CA THR A 116 4.29 0.91 -2.36
C THR A 116 3.27 0.47 -3.40
N PRO A 117 2.16 1.21 -3.57
CA PRO A 117 1.11 0.77 -4.46
C PRO A 117 1.63 0.76 -5.91
N PRO A 118 1.38 -0.31 -6.67
CA PRO A 118 1.64 -0.30 -8.10
C PRO A 118 0.65 0.67 -8.74
N ASP A 119 1.06 1.93 -8.95
CA ASP A 119 0.25 2.87 -9.72
C ASP A 119 0.54 2.74 -11.22
N ALA A 120 -0.44 3.09 -12.05
CA ALA A 120 -0.29 3.08 -13.50
C ALA A 120 0.75 4.10 -14.01
N GLY A 121 1.24 5.01 -13.16
CA GLY A 121 2.36 5.90 -13.48
C GLY A 121 3.72 5.22 -13.37
N THR A 122 3.84 4.22 -12.49
CA THR A 122 5.05 3.47 -12.15
C THR A 122 5.14 2.17 -12.95
N ALA A 123 4.01 1.48 -13.16
CA ALA A 123 3.88 0.34 -14.06
C ALA A 123 2.75 0.62 -15.07
N PRO A 124 3.05 1.23 -16.24
CA PRO A 124 2.01 1.66 -17.18
C PRO A 124 1.30 0.51 -17.91
N ASP A 125 1.88 -0.68 -17.92
CA ASP A 125 1.28 -1.87 -18.52
C ASP A 125 1.54 -3.15 -17.70
N ALA A 126 0.98 -4.26 -18.19
CA ALA A 126 1.04 -5.55 -17.50
C ALA A 126 2.43 -6.19 -17.51
N GLU A 127 3.28 -5.88 -18.49
CA GLU A 127 4.64 -6.42 -18.54
C GLU A 127 5.51 -5.74 -17.48
N ASP A 128 5.38 -4.41 -17.34
CA ASP A 128 6.05 -3.63 -16.29
C ASP A 128 5.57 -4.05 -14.90
N LEU A 129 4.26 -4.30 -14.74
CA LEU A 129 3.71 -4.82 -13.47
C LEU A 129 4.26 -6.20 -13.13
N GLU A 130 4.30 -7.13 -14.09
CA GLU A 130 4.86 -8.47 -13.87
C GLU A 130 6.31 -8.39 -13.39
N ALA A 131 7.11 -7.54 -14.01
CA ALA A 131 8.51 -7.33 -13.64
C ALA A 131 8.62 -6.79 -12.20
N LEU A 132 7.80 -5.81 -11.83
CA LEU A 132 7.76 -5.25 -10.47
C LEU A 132 7.38 -6.31 -9.42
N LEU A 133 6.41 -7.16 -9.73
CA LEU A 133 5.87 -8.13 -8.76
C LEU A 133 6.73 -9.40 -8.62
N THR A 134 7.54 -9.73 -9.63
CA THR A 134 8.28 -11.01 -9.68
C THR A 134 9.16 -11.24 -8.45
N ASP A 135 9.83 -10.21 -7.94
CA ASP A 135 10.73 -10.33 -6.79
C ASP A 135 10.10 -9.88 -5.46
N LEU A 136 8.90 -9.31 -5.52
CA LEU A 136 8.23 -8.68 -4.38
C LEU A 136 7.15 -9.58 -3.77
N ALA A 137 6.35 -10.21 -4.62
CA ALA A 137 5.12 -10.87 -4.21
C ALA A 137 4.91 -12.21 -4.92
N ALA A 138 4.32 -13.14 -4.17
CA ALA A 138 3.86 -14.43 -4.66
C ALA A 138 2.46 -14.74 -4.13
N GLY A 139 1.90 -15.87 -4.56
CA GLY A 139 0.64 -16.39 -4.02
C GLY A 139 -0.52 -15.38 -4.07
N SER A 140 -1.31 -15.32 -2.99
CA SER A 140 -2.47 -14.45 -2.88
C SER A 140 -2.12 -12.95 -2.86
N TYR A 141 -0.97 -12.59 -2.29
CA TYR A 141 -0.58 -11.19 -2.19
C TYR A 141 -0.23 -10.60 -3.56
N ARG A 142 0.39 -11.39 -4.43
CA ARG A 142 0.59 -10.99 -5.82
C ARG A 142 -0.72 -10.68 -6.53
N ALA A 143 -1.72 -11.56 -6.39
CA ALA A 143 -3.05 -11.35 -6.98
C ALA A 143 -3.75 -10.11 -6.40
N GLU A 144 -3.52 -9.78 -5.12
CA GLU A 144 -4.02 -8.56 -4.48
C GLU A 144 -3.40 -7.30 -5.11
N LEU A 145 -2.08 -7.27 -5.32
CA LEU A 145 -1.39 -6.15 -5.97
C LEU A 145 -1.81 -5.99 -7.44
N GLU A 146 -1.97 -7.10 -8.17
CA GLU A 146 -2.49 -7.09 -9.55
C GLU A 146 -3.91 -6.51 -9.61
N ALA A 147 -4.79 -6.93 -8.69
CA ALA A 147 -6.16 -6.42 -8.62
C ALA A 147 -6.19 -4.93 -8.26
N GLN A 148 -5.34 -4.49 -7.32
CA GLN A 148 -5.20 -3.08 -6.96
C GLN A 148 -4.73 -2.25 -8.15
N TRP A 149 -3.70 -2.68 -8.87
CA TRP A 149 -3.23 -2.00 -10.08
C TRP A 149 -4.32 -1.88 -11.14
N LEU A 150 -5.06 -2.98 -11.41
CA LEU A 150 -6.16 -2.99 -12.36
C LEU A 150 -7.28 -2.01 -11.98
N GLU A 151 -7.64 -1.95 -10.70
CA GLU A 151 -8.66 -1.01 -10.20
C GLU A 151 -8.21 0.44 -10.34
N LEU A 152 -6.97 0.75 -9.93
CA LEU A 152 -6.41 2.09 -10.06
C LEU A 152 -6.35 2.52 -11.53
N SER A 153 -5.80 1.67 -12.39
CA SER A 153 -5.66 1.92 -13.83
C SER A 153 -7.01 2.11 -14.52
N ALA A 154 -8.00 1.25 -14.21
CA ALA A 154 -9.33 1.32 -14.82
C ALA A 154 -10.11 2.59 -14.45
N ASN A 155 -9.86 3.16 -13.26
CA ASN A 155 -10.54 4.37 -12.78
C ASN A 155 -9.71 5.65 -12.95
N GLY A 156 -8.46 5.54 -13.43
CA GLY A 156 -7.52 6.66 -13.44
C GLY A 156 -7.16 7.16 -12.03
N TRP A 157 -7.24 6.29 -11.03
CA TRP A 157 -6.90 6.63 -9.65
C TRP A 157 -5.39 6.48 -9.40
N SER A 158 -4.89 7.19 -8.40
CA SER A 158 -3.49 7.13 -7.98
C SER A 158 -3.36 7.33 -6.47
N TYR A 159 -2.24 6.92 -5.89
CA TYR A 159 -1.89 7.29 -4.54
C TYR A 159 -0.91 8.46 -4.53
N SER A 160 -0.97 9.28 -3.48
CA SER A 160 0.04 10.28 -3.15
C SER A 160 0.54 10.02 -1.74
N GLY A 161 1.85 10.21 -1.52
CA GLY A 161 2.52 9.77 -0.31
C GLY A 161 2.85 8.28 -0.33
N GLU A 162 3.57 7.82 0.68
CA GLU A 162 4.01 6.43 0.81
C GLU A 162 3.68 5.95 2.24
N PRO A 163 3.17 4.72 2.41
CA PRO A 163 3.05 4.13 3.73
C PRO A 163 4.44 3.88 4.32
N ARG A 164 4.55 3.89 5.65
CA ARG A 164 5.81 3.64 6.35
C ARG A 164 5.69 2.48 7.31
N VAL A 165 6.68 1.61 7.35
CA VAL A 165 6.81 0.61 8.42
C VAL A 165 7.30 1.31 9.68
N ALA A 166 6.45 1.44 10.69
CA ALA A 166 6.76 2.11 11.94
C ALA A 166 7.44 1.18 12.96
N ASP A 167 7.08 -0.10 12.92
CA ASP A 167 7.66 -1.17 13.74
C ASP A 167 7.45 -2.51 13.03
N LEU A 168 8.33 -3.49 13.26
CA LEU A 168 8.26 -4.81 12.64
C LEU A 168 8.88 -5.88 13.55
N GLU A 169 8.21 -7.02 13.63
CA GLU A 169 8.67 -8.22 14.34
C GLU A 169 8.53 -9.45 13.45
N ILE A 170 9.62 -10.22 13.30
CA ILE A 170 9.58 -11.58 12.73
C ILE A 170 9.10 -12.52 13.84
N VAL A 171 7.83 -12.91 13.79
CA VAL A 171 7.18 -13.71 14.84
C VAL A 171 7.39 -15.22 14.65
N ALA A 172 7.66 -15.65 13.41
CA ALA A 172 8.07 -17.01 13.10
C ALA A 172 9.03 -17.03 11.91
N LEU A 173 10.02 -17.93 11.95
CA LEU A 173 10.95 -18.19 10.85
C LEU A 173 11.31 -19.68 10.85
N ASP A 174 11.02 -20.36 9.73
CA ASP A 174 11.42 -21.74 9.48
C ASP A 174 12.31 -21.82 8.23
N GLU A 175 13.62 -21.71 8.44
CA GLU A 175 14.61 -21.85 7.37
C GLU A 175 14.81 -23.31 6.92
N ARG A 176 14.23 -24.28 7.66
CA ARG A 176 14.35 -25.70 7.36
C ARG A 176 13.18 -26.24 6.56
N SER A 177 12.10 -25.46 6.41
CA SER A 177 11.02 -25.81 5.49
C SER A 177 11.49 -25.69 4.03
N ASP A 178 10.78 -26.37 3.13
CA ASP A 178 11.06 -26.35 1.69
C ASP A 178 9.77 -25.98 0.94
N PRO A 179 9.61 -24.73 0.48
CA PRO A 179 10.53 -23.59 0.66
C PRO A 179 10.60 -23.05 2.10
N ALA A 180 11.62 -22.25 2.42
CA ALA A 180 11.73 -21.59 3.73
C ALA A 180 10.60 -20.55 3.91
N THR A 181 10.12 -20.37 5.14
CA THR A 181 8.95 -19.51 5.43
C THR A 181 9.18 -18.60 6.62
N ALA A 182 8.51 -17.45 6.63
CA ALA A 182 8.49 -16.54 7.77
C ALA A 182 7.11 -15.90 7.96
N GLU A 183 6.79 -15.53 9.19
CA GLU A 183 5.63 -14.71 9.54
C GLU A 183 6.13 -13.43 10.21
N VAL A 184 5.58 -12.30 9.77
CA VAL A 184 5.97 -10.96 10.20
C VAL A 184 4.73 -10.21 10.67
N THR A 185 4.83 -9.55 11.82
CA THR A 185 3.88 -8.52 12.24
C THR A 185 4.52 -7.17 12.00
N ALA A 186 3.84 -6.26 11.30
CA ALA A 186 4.35 -4.92 11.06
C ALA A 186 3.29 -3.87 11.35
N CYS A 187 3.70 -2.81 12.02
CA CYS A 187 2.88 -1.64 12.24
C CYS A 187 3.04 -0.67 11.07
N ILE A 188 1.97 -0.48 10.29
CA ILE A 188 2.00 0.35 9.08
C ILE A 188 1.37 1.70 9.38
N ASP A 189 2.12 2.77 9.11
CA ASP A 189 1.67 4.16 9.18
C ASP A 189 1.28 4.62 7.78
N SER A 190 -0.01 4.83 7.58
CA SER A 190 -0.62 5.29 6.32
C SER A 190 -1.16 6.71 6.44
N SER A 191 -0.75 7.46 7.47
CA SER A 191 -1.28 8.81 7.73
C SER A 191 -0.97 9.83 6.62
N GLU A 192 0.10 9.59 5.85
CA GLU A 192 0.51 10.42 4.71
C GLU A 192 -0.08 9.95 3.37
N VAL A 193 -0.72 8.78 3.33
CA VAL A 193 -1.22 8.17 2.09
C VAL A 193 -2.58 8.75 1.72
N VAL A 194 -2.73 9.14 0.45
CA VAL A 194 -3.97 9.73 -0.07
C VAL A 194 -4.33 9.09 -1.40
N LEU A 195 -5.55 8.56 -1.52
CA LEU A 195 -6.11 8.13 -2.81
C LEU A 195 -6.66 9.35 -3.57
N LEU A 196 -6.29 9.47 -4.84
CA LEU A 196 -6.66 10.55 -5.74
C LEU A 196 -7.44 10.01 -6.94
N ASP A 197 -8.42 10.78 -7.43
CA ASP A 197 -9.11 10.52 -8.69
C ASP A 197 -8.29 11.00 -9.91
N ALA A 198 -8.87 10.84 -11.11
CA ALA A 198 -8.23 11.22 -12.37
C ALA A 198 -7.98 12.74 -12.51
N GLU A 199 -8.70 13.56 -11.74
CA GLU A 199 -8.52 15.01 -11.66
C GLU A 199 -7.57 15.44 -10.52
N GLY A 200 -6.95 14.47 -9.84
CA GLY A 200 -6.06 14.69 -8.70
C GLY A 200 -6.80 15.15 -7.44
N GLN A 201 -8.11 14.96 -7.36
CA GLN A 201 -8.89 15.26 -6.16
C GLN A 201 -8.86 14.06 -5.21
N ARG A 202 -8.81 14.33 -3.90
CA ARG A 202 -8.87 13.27 -2.89
C ARG A 202 -10.20 12.51 -2.97
N ILE A 203 -10.10 11.19 -2.92
CA ILE A 203 -11.20 10.28 -2.68
C ILE A 203 -11.28 9.97 -1.18
N GLY A 204 -12.47 10.11 -0.58
CA GLY A 204 -12.72 9.88 0.85
C GLY A 204 -12.44 11.11 1.74
N SER A 205 -12.78 11.01 3.03
CA SER A 205 -12.51 12.06 4.02
C SER A 205 -11.27 11.73 4.87
N GLN A 206 -10.63 12.74 5.45
CA GLN A 206 -9.46 12.52 6.31
C GLN A 206 -9.82 11.82 7.62
N ASP A 207 -11.07 11.95 8.06
CA ASP A 207 -11.58 11.34 9.29
C ASP A 207 -11.78 9.82 9.13
N ASP A 208 -11.80 9.31 7.89
CA ASP A 208 -11.94 7.88 7.59
C ASP A 208 -10.58 7.14 7.59
N VAL A 209 -9.46 7.86 7.72
CA VAL A 209 -8.12 7.27 7.68
C VAL A 209 -7.75 6.77 9.07
N VAL A 210 -7.60 5.46 9.21
CA VAL A 210 -6.88 4.87 10.35
C VAL A 210 -5.39 5.10 10.11
N PRO A 211 -4.73 6.00 10.86
CA PRO A 211 -3.39 6.45 10.50
C PRO A 211 -2.35 5.35 10.68
N ARG A 212 -2.60 4.40 11.59
CA ARG A 212 -1.66 3.36 11.94
C ARG A 212 -2.38 2.08 12.33
N ALA A 213 -1.97 0.95 11.77
CA ALA A 213 -2.55 -0.35 12.07
C ALA A 213 -1.50 -1.46 11.99
N ALA A 214 -1.66 -2.51 12.78
CA ALA A 214 -0.88 -3.73 12.70
C ALA A 214 -1.36 -4.61 11.52
N HIS A 215 -0.41 -5.16 10.78
CA HIS A 215 -0.61 -6.08 9.67
C HIS A 215 0.19 -7.36 9.93
N LEU A 216 -0.31 -8.48 9.44
CA LEU A 216 0.38 -9.77 9.42
C LEU A 216 0.76 -10.10 7.98
N PHE A 217 2.03 -10.44 7.77
CA PHE A 217 2.58 -10.85 6.49
C PHE A 217 3.14 -12.27 6.59
N ALA A 218 2.83 -13.10 5.59
CA ALA A 218 3.49 -14.39 5.42
C ALA A 218 4.46 -14.31 4.24
N LEU A 219 5.69 -14.76 4.44
CA LEU A 219 6.78 -14.68 3.48
C LEU A 219 7.27 -16.08 3.11
N VAL A 220 7.77 -16.22 1.89
CA VAL A 220 8.40 -17.45 1.39
C VAL A 220 9.72 -17.12 0.71
N ARG A 221 10.75 -17.95 0.92
CA ARG A 221 12.00 -17.90 0.15
C ARG A 221 11.99 -18.97 -0.92
N ASP A 222 11.77 -18.55 -2.16
CA ASP A 222 11.78 -19.41 -3.35
C ASP A 222 12.86 -18.92 -4.33
N ASP A 223 13.61 -19.85 -4.92
CA ASP A 223 14.79 -19.52 -5.75
C ASP A 223 15.72 -18.48 -5.08
N ASP A 224 16.00 -18.69 -3.79
CA ASP A 224 16.83 -17.83 -2.93
C ASP A 224 16.30 -16.39 -2.73
N THR A 225 15.06 -16.09 -3.12
CA THR A 225 14.45 -14.76 -2.99
C THR A 225 13.22 -14.79 -2.08
N TRP A 226 13.21 -13.92 -1.08
CA TRP A 226 12.06 -13.72 -0.19
C TRP A 226 10.98 -12.90 -0.87
N ARG A 227 9.73 -13.37 -0.78
CA ARG A 227 8.54 -12.72 -1.35
C ARG A 227 7.40 -12.74 -0.35
N VAL A 228 6.57 -11.70 -0.37
CA VAL A 228 5.32 -11.66 0.41
C VAL A 228 4.28 -12.53 -0.28
N THR A 229 3.69 -13.50 0.44
CA THR A 229 2.70 -14.45 -0.08
C THR A 229 1.27 -14.12 0.31
N SER A 230 1.09 -13.49 1.46
CA SER A 230 -0.21 -13.03 1.95
C SER A 230 -0.05 -11.87 2.91
N ARG A 231 -1.11 -11.06 3.00
CA ARG A 231 -1.31 -10.01 3.99
C ARG A 231 -2.65 -10.21 4.66
N SER A 232 -2.70 -10.00 5.97
CA SER A 232 -3.93 -10.03 6.76
C SER A 232 -3.82 -9.07 7.94
N PHE A 233 -4.86 -9.05 8.78
CA PHE A 233 -4.91 -8.22 9.99
C PHE A 233 -5.01 -9.13 11.21
N PRO A 234 -4.33 -8.78 12.31
CA PRO A 234 -4.60 -9.40 13.60
C PRO A 234 -6.02 -9.04 14.08
N ASP A 235 -6.52 -9.79 15.07
CA ASP A 235 -7.82 -9.49 15.70
C ASP A 235 -7.83 -8.11 16.38
N ASP A 236 -6.69 -7.68 16.93
CA ASP A 236 -6.46 -6.34 17.45
C ASP A 236 -5.45 -5.61 16.55
N PRO A 237 -5.90 -4.64 15.73
CA PRO A 237 -5.03 -3.91 14.80
C PRO A 237 -4.21 -2.81 15.48
N ALA A 238 -4.23 -2.70 16.81
CA ALA A 238 -3.42 -1.71 17.51
C ALA A 238 -1.92 -1.99 17.38
N CYS A 239 -1.18 -0.88 17.21
CA CYS A 239 0.22 -0.77 17.59
C CYS A 239 0.29 0.04 18.90
#